data_AF-A0A8T5JI30-F1
#
_entry.id   AF-A0A8T5JI30-F1
#
_cell.length_a   1.000
_cell.length_b   1.000
_cell.length_c   1.000
_cell.angle_alpha   90.00
_cell.angle_beta   90.00
_cell.angle_gamma   90.00
#
_symmetry.space_group_name_H-M   'P 1'
#
loop_
_entity.id
_entity.type
_entity.pdbx_description
1 polymer ?
#
loop_
_entity_poly.entity_id
_entity_poly.type
_entity_poly.pdbx_seq_one_letter_code
_entity_poly.pdbx_strand_id
1 'polypeptide(L)'
;MKHLFESSDAEGPYSAITFDIVLDLSLVGFLSVVSAVLAEAGISIYALSTYLRDYIFVQSSHADEAVRKLDELIMRCRDQKLL
;
A
#
# COMPACT_ATOMS: atom_id res chain seq x y z
N MET A 1 32.83 6.49 -1.28
CA MET A 1 31.70 6.91 -2.15
C MET A 1 30.93 8.03 -1.46
N LYS A 2 31.38 9.28 -1.54
CA LYS A 2 30.69 10.42 -0.88
C LYS A 2 30.27 11.55 -1.83
N HIS A 3 30.34 11.36 -3.15
CA HIS A 3 30.05 12.42 -4.12
C HIS A 3 29.51 11.87 -5.45
N LEU A 4 28.36 11.17 -5.46
CA LEU A 4 27.72 10.77 -6.75
C LEU A 4 26.41 11.49 -7.07
N PHE A 5 25.79 12.18 -6.13
CA PHE A 5 24.55 12.94 -6.38
C PHE A 5 24.64 14.29 -5.64
N GLU A 6 24.78 15.38 -6.39
CA GLU A 6 25.06 16.74 -5.87
C GLU A 6 23.85 17.44 -5.24
N SER A 7 22.67 16.85 -5.28
CA SER A 7 21.52 17.24 -4.47
C SER A 7 20.61 16.04 -4.31
N SER A 8 20.33 15.64 -3.07
CA SER A 8 19.31 14.63 -2.78
C SER A 8 18.35 15.23 -1.77
N ASP A 9 17.16 15.60 -2.23
CA ASP A 9 16.05 15.87 -1.34
C ASP A 9 15.51 14.53 -0.82
N ALA A 10 15.25 14.47 0.48
CA ALA A 10 14.68 13.30 1.14
C ALA A 10 13.27 13.65 1.63
N GLU A 11 12.30 12.80 1.29
CA GLU A 11 10.92 12.95 1.71
C GLU A 11 10.53 11.81 2.66
N GLY A 12 9.82 12.12 3.74
CA GLY A 12 9.35 11.16 4.73
C GLY A 12 8.96 11.83 6.05
N PRO A 13 8.64 11.05 7.10
CA PRO A 13 8.69 9.59 7.14
C PRO A 13 7.52 8.91 6.41
N TYR A 14 7.77 7.70 5.95
CA TYR A 14 6.77 6.81 5.36
C TYR A 14 6.57 5.58 6.25
N SER A 15 5.34 5.12 6.36
CA SER A 15 4.98 3.86 7.01
C SER A 15 4.70 2.80 5.95
N ALA A 16 5.29 1.62 6.12
CA ALA A 16 5.03 0.47 5.25
C ALA A 16 3.81 -0.32 5.76
N ILE A 17 2.85 -0.54 4.87
CA ILE A 17 1.72 -1.42 5.08
C ILE A 17 1.96 -2.68 4.24
N THR A 18 1.87 -3.83 4.89
CA THR A 18 2.06 -5.14 4.25
C THR A 18 0.83 -5.98 4.52
N PHE A 19 0.32 -6.63 3.48
CA PHE A 19 -0.72 -7.63 3.65
C PHE A 19 -0.07 -8.94 4.09
N ASP A 20 -0.54 -9.50 5.21
CA ASP A 20 -0.06 -10.81 5.65
C ASP A 20 -0.70 -11.97 4.87
N ILE A 21 -0.54 -11.94 3.56
CA ILE A 21 -0.94 -12.99 2.62
C ILE A 21 0.18 -13.21 1.60
N VAL A 22 0.31 -14.45 1.13
CA VAL A 22 1.11 -14.74 -0.07
C VAL A 22 0.27 -14.36 -1.27
N LEU A 23 0.75 -13.40 -2.06
CA LEU A 23 0.10 -13.04 -3.31
C LEU A 23 0.66 -13.94 -4.41
N ASP A 24 -0.23 -14.64 -5.12
CA ASP A 24 0.15 -15.35 -6.33
C ASP A 24 0.61 -14.32 -7.38
N LEU A 25 1.76 -14.56 -8.03
CA LEU A 25 2.30 -13.64 -9.04
C LEU A 25 1.39 -13.47 -10.27
N SER A 26 0.43 -14.39 -10.47
CA SER A 26 -0.60 -14.30 -11.51
C SER A 26 -1.82 -13.46 -11.09
N LEU A 27 -1.87 -12.95 -9.85
CA LEU A 27 -3.01 -12.20 -9.34
C LEU A 27 -3.12 -10.82 -10.02
N VAL A 28 -4.06 -10.72 -10.95
CA VAL A 28 -4.37 -9.46 -11.65
C VAL A 28 -5.34 -8.62 -10.83
N GLY A 29 -5.09 -7.31 -10.77
CA GLY A 29 -6.04 -6.32 -10.26
C GLY A 29 -5.92 -6.01 -8.75
N PHE A 30 -5.14 -6.77 -8.00
CA PHE A 30 -4.93 -6.54 -6.56
C PHE A 30 -4.50 -5.11 -6.24
N LEU A 31 -3.41 -4.63 -6.86
CA LEU A 31 -2.90 -3.27 -6.62
C LEU A 31 -3.89 -2.20 -7.10
N SER A 32 -4.67 -2.46 -8.16
CA SER A 32 -5.71 -1.54 -8.65
C SER A 32 -6.78 -1.30 -7.58
N VAL A 33 -7.27 -2.36 -6.94
CA VAL A 33 -8.27 -2.26 -5.85
C VAL A 33 -7.69 -1.52 -4.65
N VAL A 34 -6.49 -1.88 -4.21
CA VAL A 34 -5.84 -1.26 -3.04
C VAL A 34 -5.58 0.23 -3.29
N SER A 35 -5.02 0.58 -4.44
CA SER A 35 -4.72 1.97 -4.80
C SER A 35 -5.97 2.82 -4.98
N ALA A 36 -7.05 2.27 -5.54
CA ALA A 36 -8.32 2.99 -5.68
C ALA A 36 -8.90 3.37 -4.30
N VAL A 37 -8.93 2.43 -3.35
CA VAL A 37 -9.44 2.68 -1.99
C VAL A 37 -8.65 3.78 -1.27
N LEU A 38 -7.32 3.76 -1.40
CA LEU A 38 -6.47 4.77 -0.76
C LEU A 38 -6.57 6.13 -1.49
N ALA A 39 -6.69 6.14 -2.81
CA ALA A 39 -6.90 7.36 -3.59
C ALA A 39 -8.25 8.02 -3.28
N GLU A 40 -9.32 7.24 -3.08
CA GLU A 40 -10.63 7.75 -2.64
C GLU A 40 -10.56 8.43 -1.26
N ALA A 41 -9.62 8.00 -0.40
CA ALA A 41 -9.33 8.63 0.89
C ALA A 41 -8.33 9.81 0.77
N GLY A 42 -7.86 10.15 -0.44
CA GLY A 42 -6.87 11.20 -0.66
C GLY A 42 -5.44 10.82 -0.20
N ILE A 43 -5.17 9.53 -0.01
CA ILE A 43 -3.89 9.03 0.48
C ILE A 43 -3.02 8.62 -0.71
N SER A 44 -1.92 9.36 -0.92
CA SER A 44 -0.90 8.99 -1.90
C SER A 44 -0.13 7.75 -1.44
N ILE A 45 0.29 6.93 -2.40
CA ILE A 45 1.03 5.70 -2.14
C ILE A 45 2.32 5.61 -2.95
N TYR A 46 3.31 4.95 -2.37
CA TYR A 46 4.41 4.32 -3.09
C TYR A 46 4.24 2.80 -3.00
N ALA A 47 4.00 2.14 -4.13
CA ALA A 47 3.89 0.69 -4.18
C ALA A 47 5.26 0.09 -4.53
N LEU A 48 5.72 -0.87 -3.71
CA LEU A 48 6.92 -1.65 -3.97
C LEU A 48 6.57 -3.13 -4.00
N SER A 49 6.54 -3.69 -5.21
CA SER A 49 6.37 -5.13 -5.41
C SER A 49 7.69 -5.87 -5.24
N THR A 50 7.66 -6.96 -4.49
CA THR A 50 8.79 -7.89 -4.33
C THR A 50 8.40 -9.28 -4.83
N TYR A 51 9.25 -10.28 -4.62
CA TYR A 51 8.97 -11.64 -5.07
C TYR A 51 7.73 -12.28 -4.41
N LEU A 52 7.52 -12.04 -3.10
CA LEU A 52 6.44 -12.72 -2.35
C LEU A 52 5.27 -11.80 -2.00
N ARG A 53 5.50 -10.49 -1.88
CA ARG A 53 4.56 -9.54 -1.30
C ARG A 53 4.75 -8.15 -1.89
N ASP A 54 3.68 -7.37 -1.84
CA ASP A 54 3.70 -5.93 -2.13
C ASP A 54 3.75 -5.14 -0.81
N TYR A 55 4.55 -4.09 -0.79
CA TYR A 55 4.58 -3.08 0.27
C TYR A 55 3.93 -1.81 -0.24
N ILE A 56 2.96 -1.31 0.52
CA ILE A 56 2.31 -0.03 0.25
C ILE A 56 2.84 0.97 1.27
N PHE A 57 3.64 1.93 0.80
CA PHE A 57 4.15 3.00 1.63
C PHE A 57 3.20 4.20 1.55
N VAL A 58 2.86 4.75 2.71
CA VAL A 58 2.08 5.99 2.86
C VAL A 58 2.85 6.95 3.75
N GLN A 59 2.63 8.27 3.62
CA GLN A 59 3.19 9.21 4.61
C GLN A 59 2.71 8.81 6.00
N SER A 60 3.61 8.80 6.99
CA SER A 60 3.29 8.25 8.32
C SER A 60 2.12 8.95 9.01
N SER A 61 1.83 10.20 8.66
CA SER A 61 0.64 10.95 9.11
C SER A 61 -0.69 10.33 8.67
N HIS A 62 -0.70 9.57 7.58
CA HIS A 62 -1.89 8.90 7.03
C HIS A 62 -1.95 7.41 7.38
N ALA A 63 -0.99 6.88 8.15
CA ALA A 63 -0.86 5.44 8.38
C ALA A 63 -2.12 4.81 9.00
N ASP A 64 -2.65 5.42 10.07
CA ASP A 64 -3.83 4.90 10.78
C ASP A 64 -5.09 4.94 9.89
N GLU A 65 -5.25 6.00 9.10
CA GLU A 65 -6.38 6.12 8.17
C GLU A 65 -6.28 5.12 7.02
N ALA A 66 -5.08 4.94 6.46
CA ALA A 66 -4.82 3.96 5.42
C ALA A 66 -5.15 2.54 5.90
N VAL A 67 -4.69 2.15 7.09
CA VAL A 67 -5.00 0.84 7.69
C VAL A 67 -6.51 0.68 7.86
N ARG A 68 -7.21 1.68 8.42
CA ARG A 68 -8.67 1.64 8.56
C ARG A 68 -9.40 1.44 7.22
N LYS A 69 -8.98 2.14 6.17
CA LYS A 69 -9.60 2.03 4.83
C LYS A 69 -9.39 0.64 4.22
N LEU A 70 -8.22 0.06 4.43
CA LEU A 70 -7.92 -1.30 3.98
C LEU A 70 -8.64 -2.36 4.81
N ASP A 71 -8.82 -2.16 6.11
CA ASP A 71 -9.67 -3.04 6.94
C ASP A 71 -11.14 -2.99 6.51
N GLU A 72 -11.68 -1.81 6.21
CA GLU A 72 -13.03 -1.64 5.65
C GLU A 72 -13.17 -2.43 4.33
N LEU A 73 -12.16 -2.38 3.45
CA LEU A 73 -12.12 -3.18 2.22
C LEU A 73 -12.13 -4.69 2.52
N ILE A 74 -11.31 -5.16 3.46
CA ILE A 74 -11.23 -6.58 3.83
C ILE A 74 -12.58 -7.08 4.37
N MET A 75 -13.26 -6.30 5.21
CA MET A 75 -14.58 -6.67 5.74
C MET A 75 -15.61 -6.77 4.62
N ARG A 76 -15.66 -5.79 3.71
CA ARG A 76 -16.54 -5.83 2.52
C ARG A 76 -16.33 -7.09 1.68
N CYS A 77 -15.08 -7.50 1.48
CA CYS A 77 -14.76 -8.71 0.71
C CYS A 77 -15.17 -10.00 1.43
N ARG A 78 -15.21 -10.03 2.77
CA ARG A 78 -15.71 -11.19 3.53
C ARG A 78 -17.21 -11.33 3.40
N ASP A 79 -17.93 -10.22 3.50
CA ASP A 79 -19.41 -10.22 3.43
C ASP A 79 -19.91 -10.66 2.05
N GLN A 80 -19.19 -10.33 0.98
CA GLN A 80 -19.50 -10.79 -0.38
C GLN A 80 -19.30 -12.30 -0.60
N LYS A 81 -18.53 -13.01 0.24
CA LYS A 81 -18.33 -14.47 0.15
C LYS A 81 -19.39 -15.27 0.91
N LEU A 82 -20.30 -14.62 1.63
CA LEU A 82 -21.39 -15.24 2.39
C LEU A 82 -22.72 -15.26 1.62
N LEU A 83 -22.71 -14.86 0.34
CA LEU A 83 -23.80 -15.00 -0.63
C LEU A 83 -23.41 -16.02 -1.71
#